data_AF-A0A523HKT0-F1
#
_entry.id   AF-A0A523HKT0-F1
#
_cell.length_a   1.000
_cell.length_b   1.000
_cell.length_c   1.000
_cell.angle_alpha   90.00
_cell.angle_beta   90.00
_cell.angle_gamma   90.00
#
_symmetry.space_group_name_H-M   'P 1'
#
loop_
_entity.id
_entity.type
_entity.pdbx_description
1 polymer ?
#
loop_
_entity_poly.entity_id
_entity_poly.type
_entity_poly.pdbx_seq_one_letter_code
_entity_poly.pdbx_strand_id
1 'polypeptide(L)'
;MARKKRIAVIPGDGIGIDVTVEAIKVLDAIREKHGLDIEVKDFDYGAERYLRDGTTMPEEQVEDFRSNYDALYIGALGDPRVPDMAHARDILLGLRFKLDLFVNYRPIKLTDQKLCPLKNKTEADIDFVVFRENTEGLYVGMGGIFKKGTPDEIAIQEDVNTRKGVERIIRYAFEFAKEKGRPKVTMSDKSNALRFGHDLWLRTFEEVGAEYPDIEKEHIYVDALTMQLIKRPEQFEVIVTCNMFGDIVTDLGAQLQGGLGLAASGNINPDGTSMFEPVHGSAPKYAGKNVANPLAAILTLGLLLDYLGYSEQNGLVEKAVAEAIKTNNTTKDLGGNLGTKQVGDFICGMI
;
A
#
# COMPACT_ATOMS: atom_id res chain seq x y z
N MET A 1 -24.71 20.05 -8.74
CA MET A 1 -23.31 20.22 -8.33
C MET A 1 -22.84 18.89 -7.78
N ALA A 2 -21.64 18.43 -8.16
CA ALA A 2 -21.09 17.20 -7.58
C ALA A 2 -20.99 17.37 -6.06
N ARG A 3 -21.26 16.30 -5.29
CA ARG A 3 -21.10 16.30 -3.83
C ARG A 3 -19.63 16.51 -3.50
N LYS A 4 -19.34 17.45 -2.59
CA LYS A 4 -18.01 17.68 -2.02
C LYS A 4 -17.41 16.38 -1.49
N LYS A 5 -16.21 16.03 -1.95
CA LYS A 5 -15.46 14.85 -1.50
C LYS A 5 -14.77 15.14 -0.18
N ARG A 6 -14.75 14.19 0.75
CA ARG A 6 -14.15 14.37 2.08
C ARG A 6 -13.05 13.34 2.35
N ILE A 7 -11.86 13.82 2.69
CA ILE A 7 -10.69 13.00 3.02
C ILE A 7 -10.34 13.20 4.50
N ALA A 8 -10.22 12.09 5.22
CA ALA A 8 -9.69 12.08 6.58
C ALA A 8 -8.18 11.84 6.51
N VAL A 9 -7.38 12.71 7.10
CA VAL A 9 -5.92 12.61 7.08
C VAL A 9 -5.42 12.26 8.47
N ILE A 10 -4.61 11.19 8.57
CA ILE A 10 -3.91 10.77 9.78
C ILE A 10 -2.41 10.78 9.47
N PRO A 11 -1.68 11.87 9.76
CA PRO A 11 -0.25 11.91 9.46
C PRO A 11 0.55 10.84 10.21
N GLY A 12 0.09 10.47 11.41
CA GLY A 12 0.69 9.43 12.25
C GLY A 12 1.99 9.89 12.90
N ASP A 13 3.04 9.09 12.75
CA ASP A 13 4.28 9.15 13.51
C ASP A 13 5.51 9.38 12.61
N GLY A 14 6.56 9.94 13.21
CA GLY A 14 7.88 10.05 12.60
C GLY A 14 7.86 10.79 11.25
N ILE A 15 8.49 10.22 10.22
CA ILE A 15 8.50 10.80 8.87
C ILE A 15 7.12 10.79 8.22
N GLY A 16 6.15 10.01 8.73
CA GLY A 16 4.77 10.03 8.25
C GLY A 16 4.18 11.44 8.27
N ILE A 17 4.51 12.20 9.32
CA ILE A 17 4.14 13.62 9.45
C ILE A 17 4.81 14.44 8.35
N ASP A 18 6.13 14.31 8.19
CA ASP A 18 6.91 15.09 7.22
C ASP A 18 6.41 14.88 5.79
N VAL A 19 6.18 13.63 5.37
CA VAL A 19 5.79 13.31 3.99
C VAL A 19 4.31 13.57 3.71
N THR A 20 3.45 13.47 4.74
CA THR A 20 2.02 13.80 4.60
C THR A 20 1.82 15.28 4.35
N VAL A 21 2.60 16.15 5.01
CA VAL A 21 2.57 17.60 4.75
C VAL A 21 2.86 17.89 3.27
N GLU A 22 3.85 17.22 2.68
CA GLU A 22 4.19 17.41 1.26
C GLU A 22 3.11 16.86 0.32
N ALA A 23 2.49 15.72 0.65
CA ALA A 23 1.37 15.19 -0.11
C ALA A 23 0.17 16.14 -0.10
N ILE A 24 -0.24 16.63 1.08
CA ILE A 24 -1.36 17.58 1.18
C ILE A 24 -1.05 18.92 0.50
N LYS A 25 0.21 19.38 0.53
CA LYS A 25 0.64 20.54 -0.26
C LYS A 25 0.43 20.34 -1.77
N VAL A 26 0.75 19.16 -2.29
CA VAL A 26 0.49 18.81 -3.70
C VAL A 26 -1.01 18.72 -3.98
N LEU A 27 -1.80 18.15 -3.07
CA LEU A 27 -3.26 18.14 -3.19
C LEU A 27 -3.84 19.55 -3.29
N ASP A 28 -3.35 20.48 -2.46
CA ASP A 28 -3.80 21.87 -2.47
C ASP A 28 -3.46 22.56 -3.80
N ALA A 29 -2.25 22.35 -4.33
CA ALA A 29 -1.89 22.86 -5.66
C ALA A 29 -2.81 22.33 -6.76
N ILE A 30 -3.16 21.04 -6.72
CA ILE A 30 -4.10 20.42 -7.67
C ILE A 30 -5.51 21.01 -7.49
N ARG A 31 -5.99 21.16 -6.25
CA ARG A 31 -7.31 21.72 -5.93
C ARG A 31 -7.46 23.13 -6.44
N GLU A 32 -6.46 23.99 -6.21
CA GLU A 32 -6.46 25.38 -6.66
C GLU A 32 -6.43 25.48 -8.18
N LYS A 33 -5.56 24.70 -8.84
CA LYS A 33 -5.39 24.76 -10.30
C LYS A 33 -6.57 24.19 -11.08
N HIS A 34 -7.19 23.12 -10.57
CA HIS A 34 -8.24 22.39 -11.29
C HIS A 34 -9.64 22.58 -10.70
N GLY A 35 -9.78 23.36 -9.62
CA GLY A 35 -11.07 23.63 -8.99
C GLY A 35 -11.72 22.40 -8.36
N LEU A 36 -10.94 21.51 -7.76
CA LEU A 36 -11.47 20.28 -7.14
C LEU A 36 -12.14 20.60 -5.79
N ASP A 37 -13.42 20.23 -5.65
CA ASP A 37 -14.18 20.38 -4.41
C ASP A 37 -13.92 19.21 -3.44
N ILE A 38 -12.72 19.23 -2.85
CA ILE A 38 -12.23 18.28 -1.85
C ILE A 38 -12.09 19.00 -0.50
N GLU A 39 -12.67 18.42 0.54
CA GLU A 39 -12.43 18.75 1.94
C GLU A 39 -11.38 17.81 2.53
N VAL A 40 -10.42 18.38 3.25
CA VAL A 40 -9.44 17.62 4.03
C VAL A 40 -9.67 17.95 5.50
N LYS A 41 -9.71 16.92 6.35
CA LYS A 41 -9.74 17.08 7.81
C LYS A 41 -8.67 16.19 8.45
N ASP A 42 -7.80 16.84 9.23
CA ASP A 42 -6.75 16.17 9.99
C ASP A 42 -7.29 15.55 11.29
N PHE A 43 -6.70 14.41 11.65
CA PHE A 43 -6.93 13.69 12.89
C PHE A 43 -5.58 13.35 13.54
N ASP A 44 -5.49 13.50 14.86
CA ASP A 44 -4.25 13.40 15.61
C ASP A 44 -3.92 11.98 16.10
N TYR A 45 -4.47 10.95 15.44
CA TYR A 45 -4.18 9.55 15.79
C TYR A 45 -2.71 9.20 15.51
N GLY A 46 -2.01 8.75 16.54
CA GLY A 46 -0.59 8.45 16.52
C GLY A 46 -0.05 8.26 17.93
N ALA A 47 1.26 8.08 18.05
CA ALA A 47 1.96 7.88 19.31
C ALA A 47 1.77 9.05 20.28
N GLU A 48 1.75 10.31 19.81
CA GLU A 48 1.55 11.47 20.68
C GLU A 48 0.18 11.45 21.37
N ARG A 49 -0.89 11.13 20.63
CA ARG A 49 -2.24 10.99 21.20
C ARG A 49 -2.29 9.80 22.17
N TYR A 50 -1.73 8.66 21.78
CA TYR A 50 -1.69 7.48 22.63
C TYR A 50 -0.93 7.72 23.94
N LEU A 51 0.24 8.34 23.89
CA LEU A 51 1.04 8.64 25.08
C LEU A 51 0.38 9.69 25.99
N ARG A 52 -0.45 10.57 25.41
CA ARG A 52 -1.18 11.60 26.16
C ARG A 52 -2.35 11.04 26.96
N ASP A 53 -3.18 10.18 26.36
CA ASP A 53 -4.45 9.75 26.96
C ASP A 53 -4.86 8.29 26.67
N GLY A 54 -3.99 7.51 26.05
CA GLY A 54 -4.23 6.10 25.74
C GLY A 54 -5.15 5.86 24.54
N THR A 55 -5.61 6.89 23.84
CA THR A 55 -6.47 6.72 22.66
C THR A 55 -5.68 6.07 21.51
N THR A 56 -6.19 4.97 20.98
CA THR A 56 -5.69 4.33 19.75
C THR A 56 -6.62 4.62 18.57
N MET A 57 -7.70 3.84 18.42
CA MET A 57 -8.71 4.01 17.37
C MET A 57 -10.13 3.72 17.92
N PRO A 58 -10.83 4.76 18.42
CA PRO A 58 -12.19 4.64 18.96
C PRO A 58 -13.20 4.12 17.94
N GLU A 59 -14.17 3.32 18.39
CA GLU A 59 -15.20 2.77 17.50
C GLU A 59 -16.07 3.86 16.89
N GLU A 60 -16.43 4.90 17.67
CA GLU A 60 -17.21 6.02 17.13
C GLU A 60 -16.51 6.73 15.97
N GLN A 61 -15.18 6.76 15.96
CA GLN A 61 -14.42 7.39 14.90
C GLN A 61 -14.41 6.53 13.63
N VAL A 62 -14.36 5.20 13.77
CA VAL A 62 -14.45 4.29 12.62
C VAL A 62 -15.82 4.40 11.96
N GLU A 63 -16.89 4.52 12.75
CA GLU A 63 -18.24 4.78 12.21
C GLU A 63 -18.34 6.15 11.52
N ASP A 64 -17.71 7.18 12.07
CA ASP A 64 -17.60 8.50 11.43
C ASP A 64 -16.86 8.41 10.10
N PHE A 65 -15.72 7.71 10.05
CA PHE A 65 -14.98 7.46 8.81
C PHE A 65 -15.85 6.76 7.75
N ARG A 66 -16.59 5.73 8.14
CA ARG A 66 -17.46 4.97 7.23
C ARG A 66 -18.62 5.82 6.68
N SER A 67 -19.16 6.71 7.51
CA SER A 67 -20.40 7.44 7.18
C SER A 67 -20.13 8.78 6.47
N ASN A 68 -19.02 9.42 6.81
CA ASN A 68 -18.83 10.85 6.54
C ASN A 68 -17.60 11.16 5.67
N TYR A 69 -16.79 10.16 5.31
CA TYR A 69 -15.59 10.32 4.49
C TYR A 69 -15.61 9.41 3.26
N ASP A 70 -15.14 9.96 2.14
CA ASP A 70 -14.99 9.21 0.89
C ASP A 70 -13.68 8.40 0.88
N ALA A 71 -12.63 8.88 1.57
CA ALA A 71 -11.36 8.18 1.70
C ALA A 71 -10.59 8.59 2.96
N LEU A 72 -9.69 7.71 3.41
CA LEU A 72 -8.69 8.01 4.43
C LEU A 72 -7.31 8.10 3.75
N TYR A 73 -6.47 9.00 4.26
CA TYR A 73 -5.07 9.10 3.90
C TYR A 73 -4.23 9.01 5.17
N ILE A 74 -3.34 8.02 5.25
CA ILE A 74 -2.47 7.80 6.41
C ILE A 74 -1.01 8.00 5.99
N GLY A 75 -0.24 8.69 6.83
CA GLY A 75 1.20 8.85 6.65
C GLY A 75 1.96 7.58 6.99
N ALA A 76 2.40 7.46 8.24
CA ALA A 76 3.04 6.23 8.73
C ALA A 76 2.82 6.09 10.24
N LEU A 77 2.86 4.87 10.77
CA LEU A 77 2.64 4.61 12.19
C LEU A 77 3.78 3.79 12.78
N GLY A 78 4.05 4.03 14.07
CA GLY A 78 5.05 3.31 14.85
C GLY A 78 6.02 4.27 15.55
N ASP A 79 6.24 4.03 16.84
CA ASP A 79 7.13 4.87 17.65
C ASP A 79 7.80 4.01 18.74
N PRO A 80 9.14 4.07 18.88
CA PRO A 80 9.86 3.24 19.86
C PRO A 80 9.51 3.55 21.31
N ARG A 81 8.85 4.69 21.61
CA ARG A 81 8.32 5.00 22.94
C ARG A 81 7.13 4.13 23.33
N VAL A 82 6.53 3.42 22.37
CA VAL A 82 5.46 2.43 22.57
C VAL A 82 6.00 1.04 22.18
N PRO A 83 6.62 0.29 23.13
CA PRO A 83 7.40 -0.91 22.78
C PRO A 83 6.62 -2.04 22.11
N ASP A 84 5.32 -2.17 22.42
CA ASP A 84 4.44 -3.19 21.85
C ASP A 84 3.72 -2.72 20.58
N MET A 85 3.98 -1.48 20.14
CA MET A 85 3.36 -0.82 18.99
C MET A 85 1.82 -0.91 19.00
N ALA A 86 1.20 -0.93 20.19
CA ALA A 86 -0.23 -1.16 20.31
C ALA A 86 -1.05 -0.15 19.51
N HIS A 87 -0.70 1.14 19.59
CA HIS A 87 -1.40 2.19 18.84
C HIS A 87 -1.29 2.00 17.33
N ALA A 88 -0.10 1.70 16.82
CA ALA A 88 0.14 1.51 15.39
C ALA A 88 -0.66 0.31 14.87
N ARG A 89 -0.70 -0.79 15.64
CA ARG A 89 -1.50 -1.97 15.30
C ARG A 89 -3.00 -1.66 15.32
N ASP A 90 -3.49 -1.04 16.39
CA ASP A 90 -4.91 -0.75 16.57
C ASP A 90 -5.43 0.28 15.56
N ILE A 91 -4.60 1.23 15.14
CA ILE A 91 -4.92 2.18 14.07
C ILE A 91 -4.84 1.47 12.72
N LEU A 92 -3.68 0.91 12.36
CA LEU A 92 -3.45 0.43 11.01
C LEU A 92 -4.18 -0.88 10.69
N LEU A 93 -3.89 -1.93 11.47
CA LEU A 93 -4.55 -3.23 11.28
C LEU A 93 -6.02 -3.13 11.71
N GLY A 94 -6.31 -2.38 12.79
CA GLY A 94 -7.68 -2.17 13.23
C GLY A 94 -8.56 -1.49 12.18
N LEU A 95 -8.09 -0.44 11.50
CA LEU A 95 -8.84 0.16 10.39
C LEU A 95 -9.02 -0.81 9.21
N ARG A 96 -7.98 -1.58 8.85
CA ARG A 96 -8.09 -2.59 7.78
C ARG A 96 -9.20 -3.60 8.05
N PHE A 97 -9.27 -4.13 9.27
CA PHE A 97 -10.32 -5.09 9.63
C PHE A 97 -11.69 -4.43 9.80
N LYS A 98 -11.78 -3.31 10.53
CA LYS A 98 -13.07 -2.67 10.84
C LYS A 98 -13.74 -1.98 9.64
N LEU A 99 -12.97 -1.61 8.62
CA LEU A 99 -13.48 -1.08 7.35
C LEU A 99 -13.51 -2.13 6.23
N ASP A 100 -13.18 -3.40 6.53
CA ASP A 100 -13.13 -4.52 5.58
C ASP A 100 -12.27 -4.21 4.33
N LEU A 101 -11.09 -3.61 4.53
CA LEU A 101 -10.17 -3.16 3.49
C LEU A 101 -9.35 -4.32 2.90
N PHE A 102 -10.03 -5.32 2.35
CA PHE A 102 -9.44 -6.61 1.99
C PHE A 102 -8.48 -6.60 0.80
N VAL A 103 -8.54 -5.57 -0.05
CA VAL A 103 -7.62 -5.42 -1.18
C VAL A 103 -6.50 -4.48 -0.79
N ASN A 104 -5.27 -4.97 -0.65
CA ASN A 104 -4.10 -4.10 -0.63
C ASN A 104 -3.50 -4.03 -2.05
N TYR A 105 -3.79 -2.93 -2.74
CA TYR A 105 -3.32 -2.57 -4.08
C TYR A 105 -1.94 -1.92 -4.00
N ARG A 106 -0.93 -2.57 -4.58
CA ARG A 106 0.45 -2.07 -4.65
C ARG A 106 0.97 -2.13 -6.09
N PRO A 107 0.90 -1.02 -6.86
CA PRO A 107 1.52 -0.95 -8.17
C PRO A 107 3.05 -0.87 -8.04
N ILE A 108 3.76 -1.57 -8.93
CA ILE A 108 5.22 -1.59 -9.05
C ILE A 108 5.58 -1.18 -10.47
N LYS A 109 6.12 0.03 -10.61
CA LYS A 109 6.40 0.65 -11.91
C LYS A 109 7.75 1.36 -11.88
N LEU A 110 8.67 0.90 -12.73
CA LEU A 110 9.96 1.56 -12.87
C LEU A 110 9.81 2.87 -13.65
N THR A 111 10.23 3.97 -13.03
CA THR A 111 10.09 5.31 -13.62
C THR A 111 11.34 5.76 -14.39
N ASP A 112 12.51 5.27 -13.99
CA ASP A 112 13.79 5.53 -14.65
C ASP A 112 14.72 4.33 -14.44
N GLN A 113 15.33 3.81 -15.50
CA GLN A 113 16.24 2.66 -15.44
C GLN A 113 17.37 2.80 -14.40
N LYS A 114 17.81 4.03 -14.08
CA LYS A 114 18.89 4.26 -13.10
C LYS A 114 18.54 3.84 -11.68
N LEU A 115 17.25 3.70 -11.39
CA LEU A 115 16.75 3.31 -10.07
C LEU A 115 16.68 1.79 -9.89
N CYS A 116 16.67 1.03 -11.00
CA CYS A 116 16.51 -0.41 -10.94
C CYS A 116 17.85 -1.08 -10.58
N PRO A 117 17.88 -1.94 -9.54
CA PRO A 117 19.09 -2.67 -9.17
C PRO A 117 19.41 -3.82 -10.14
N LEU A 118 18.46 -4.23 -10.98
CA LEU A 118 18.66 -5.30 -11.96
C LEU A 118 19.37 -4.77 -13.21
N LYS A 119 20.28 -5.58 -13.75
CA LYS A 119 21.02 -5.24 -14.97
C LYS A 119 20.11 -5.32 -16.19
N ASN A 120 20.31 -4.40 -17.13
CA ASN A 120 19.64 -4.39 -18.44
C ASN A 120 18.11 -4.39 -18.33
N LYS A 121 17.56 -3.62 -17.38
CA LYS A 121 16.13 -3.38 -17.24
C LYS A 121 15.81 -1.92 -17.49
N THR A 122 14.69 -1.69 -18.15
CA THR A 122 14.15 -0.39 -18.53
C THR A 122 12.75 -0.23 -17.95
N GLU A 123 12.18 0.96 -18.12
CA GLU A 123 10.85 1.32 -17.66
C GLU A 123 9.76 0.40 -18.25
N ALA A 124 10.01 -0.16 -19.43
CA ALA A 124 9.09 -1.11 -20.09
C ALA A 124 9.11 -2.52 -19.47
N ASP A 125 10.14 -2.86 -18.68
CA ASP A 125 10.32 -4.23 -18.13
C ASP A 125 9.69 -4.42 -16.75
N ILE A 126 9.28 -3.33 -16.08
CA ILE A 126 8.76 -3.35 -14.71
C ILE A 126 7.53 -2.45 -14.66
N ASP A 127 6.37 -3.06 -14.90
CA ASP A 127 5.06 -2.44 -14.75
C ASP A 127 4.02 -3.53 -14.44
N PHE A 128 3.87 -3.84 -13.16
CA PHE A 128 2.93 -4.84 -12.67
C PHE A 128 2.30 -4.40 -11.35
N VAL A 129 1.19 -5.02 -10.98
CA VAL A 129 0.52 -4.77 -9.70
C VAL A 129 0.53 -6.04 -8.84
N VAL A 130 0.64 -5.87 -7.54
CA VAL A 130 0.33 -6.92 -6.57
C VAL A 130 -0.95 -6.57 -5.82
N PHE A 131 -1.90 -7.49 -5.82
CA PHE A 131 -3.06 -7.53 -4.94
C PHE A 131 -2.78 -8.48 -3.78
N ARG A 132 -2.57 -7.88 -2.62
CA ARG A 132 -2.36 -8.58 -1.35
C ARG A 132 -3.70 -8.67 -0.62
N GLU A 133 -4.11 -9.87 -0.23
CA GLU A 133 -5.21 -10.04 0.74
C GLU A 133 -4.82 -9.38 2.07
N ASN A 134 -5.71 -8.63 2.67
CA ASN A 134 -5.33 -7.67 3.72
C ASN A 134 -6.15 -7.77 5.01
N THR A 135 -7.07 -8.73 5.10
CA THR A 135 -8.02 -8.91 6.20
C THR A 135 -8.00 -10.31 6.83
N GLU A 136 -7.23 -11.24 6.28
CA GLU A 136 -7.15 -12.62 6.72
C GLU A 136 -5.66 -13.11 6.76
N GLY A 137 -5.47 -14.43 6.81
CA GLY A 137 -4.18 -15.09 6.86
C GLY A 137 -3.53 -15.06 8.24
N LEU A 138 -2.21 -15.21 8.29
CA LEU A 138 -1.43 -15.21 9.53
C LEU A 138 -1.58 -13.93 10.39
N TYR A 139 -2.01 -12.82 9.79
CA TYR A 139 -2.06 -11.51 10.45
C TYR A 139 -3.34 -11.29 11.26
N VAL A 140 -4.29 -12.25 11.24
CA VAL A 140 -5.49 -12.22 12.08
C VAL A 140 -5.18 -12.36 13.58
N GLY A 141 -3.99 -12.82 13.94
CA GLY A 141 -3.57 -12.93 15.34
C GLY A 141 -4.17 -14.13 16.09
N MET A 142 -4.70 -15.13 15.39
CA MET A 142 -5.15 -16.38 16.02
C MET A 142 -3.95 -17.26 16.42
N GLY A 143 -4.00 -17.78 17.65
CA GLY A 143 -2.90 -18.52 18.26
C GLY A 143 -2.75 -18.24 19.75
N GLY A 144 -1.53 -18.37 20.26
CA GLY A 144 -1.23 -18.10 21.66
C GLY A 144 0.16 -18.56 22.09
N ILE A 145 0.53 -18.23 23.33
CA ILE A 145 1.80 -18.64 23.93
C ILE A 145 1.53 -19.41 25.23
N PHE A 146 2.09 -20.60 25.35
CA PHE A 146 2.11 -21.40 26.56
C PHE A 146 3.49 -21.33 27.23
N LYS A 147 3.53 -21.13 28.55
CA LYS A 147 4.76 -21.03 29.37
C LYS A 147 5.80 -20.03 28.84
N LYS A 148 5.34 -18.83 28.45
CA LYS A 148 6.19 -17.73 27.97
C LYS A 148 7.36 -17.44 28.91
N GLY A 149 8.57 -17.32 28.37
CA GLY A 149 9.81 -17.03 29.09
C GLY A 149 10.49 -18.25 29.71
N THR A 150 10.08 -19.48 29.38
CA THR A 150 10.68 -20.71 29.93
C THR A 150 11.23 -21.61 28.82
N PRO A 151 12.12 -22.58 29.14
CA PRO A 151 12.57 -23.58 28.16
C PRO A 151 11.45 -24.46 27.57
N ASP A 152 10.27 -24.50 28.21
CA ASP A 152 9.09 -25.25 27.78
C ASP A 152 8.12 -24.39 26.93
N GLU A 153 8.54 -23.20 26.49
CA GLU A 153 7.68 -22.27 25.76
C GLU A 153 7.19 -22.86 24.43
N ILE A 154 5.89 -22.73 24.18
CA ILE A 154 5.25 -23.07 22.91
C ILE A 154 4.52 -21.83 22.40
N ALA A 155 4.80 -21.45 21.16
CA ALA A 155 4.05 -20.42 20.43
C ALA A 155 3.28 -21.07 19.27
N ILE A 156 2.00 -20.78 19.19
CA ILE A 156 1.11 -21.22 18.10
C ILE A 156 0.66 -19.98 17.37
N GLN A 157 0.75 -20.00 16.04
CA GLN A 157 0.20 -18.99 15.15
C GLN A 157 -0.57 -19.69 14.04
N GLU A 158 -1.82 -19.31 13.84
CA GLU A 158 -2.72 -19.94 12.88
C GLU A 158 -2.87 -19.09 11.61
N ASP A 159 -2.81 -19.75 10.46
CA ASP A 159 -3.10 -19.15 9.16
C ASP A 159 -4.58 -19.37 8.79
N VAL A 160 -5.39 -18.34 8.95
CA VAL A 160 -6.85 -18.43 8.79
C VAL A 160 -7.26 -17.81 7.47
N ASN A 161 -7.79 -18.62 6.56
CA ASN A 161 -8.25 -18.18 5.25
C ASN A 161 -9.68 -18.68 5.05
N THR A 162 -10.60 -17.78 4.78
CA THR A 162 -11.99 -18.10 4.49
C THR A 162 -12.20 -18.20 2.99
N ARG A 163 -13.16 -19.03 2.56
CA ARG A 163 -13.49 -19.10 1.13
C ARG A 163 -13.91 -17.73 0.58
N LYS A 164 -14.68 -16.96 1.36
CA LYS A 164 -15.13 -15.62 0.99
C LYS A 164 -13.94 -14.69 0.76
N GLY A 165 -13.00 -14.61 1.70
CA GLY A 165 -11.83 -13.73 1.65
C GLY A 165 -10.91 -14.02 0.47
N VAL A 166 -10.62 -15.30 0.26
CA VAL A 166 -9.81 -15.78 -0.87
C VAL A 166 -10.49 -15.49 -2.21
N GLU A 167 -11.79 -15.77 -2.33
CA GLU A 167 -12.52 -15.57 -3.58
C GLU A 167 -12.58 -14.10 -3.99
N ARG A 168 -12.93 -13.21 -3.05
CA ARG A 168 -13.13 -11.79 -3.37
C ARG A 168 -11.85 -11.10 -3.86
N ILE A 169 -10.69 -11.43 -3.28
CA ILE A 169 -9.41 -10.83 -3.71
C ILE A 169 -8.95 -11.37 -5.06
N ILE A 170 -9.13 -12.67 -5.30
CA ILE A 170 -8.83 -13.29 -6.60
C ILE A 170 -9.73 -12.72 -7.69
N ARG A 171 -11.03 -12.62 -7.43
CA ARG A 171 -12.00 -12.03 -8.35
C ARG A 171 -11.66 -10.58 -8.65
N TYR A 172 -11.30 -9.80 -7.63
CA TYR A 172 -10.84 -8.43 -7.81
C TYR A 172 -9.63 -8.34 -8.76
N ALA A 173 -8.65 -9.24 -8.62
CA ALA A 173 -7.48 -9.27 -9.49
C ALA A 173 -7.84 -9.57 -10.96
N PHE A 174 -8.77 -10.51 -11.21
CA PHE A 174 -9.26 -10.80 -12.56
C PHE A 174 -10.09 -9.65 -13.16
N GLU A 175 -10.98 -9.02 -12.38
CA GLU A 175 -11.75 -7.87 -12.85
C GLU A 175 -10.83 -6.67 -13.17
N PHE A 176 -9.84 -6.41 -12.32
CA PHE A 176 -8.83 -5.40 -12.61
C PHE A 176 -8.07 -5.71 -13.89
N ALA A 177 -7.63 -6.96 -14.07
CA ALA A 177 -6.91 -7.37 -15.26
C ALA A 177 -7.77 -7.16 -16.52
N LYS A 178 -9.05 -7.54 -16.46
CA LYS A 178 -10.02 -7.31 -17.55
C LYS A 178 -10.21 -5.82 -17.85
N GLU A 179 -10.46 -5.00 -16.83
CA GLU A 179 -10.72 -3.56 -16.98
C GLU A 179 -9.49 -2.83 -17.57
N LYS A 180 -8.30 -3.18 -17.11
CA LYS A 180 -7.05 -2.55 -17.56
C LYS A 180 -6.45 -3.21 -18.81
N GLY A 181 -7.09 -4.24 -19.36
CA GLY A 181 -6.59 -4.98 -20.53
C GLY A 181 -5.27 -5.72 -20.26
N ARG A 182 -5.02 -6.14 -19.02
CA ARG A 182 -3.86 -6.95 -18.64
C ARG A 182 -4.15 -8.42 -18.98
N PRO A 183 -3.32 -9.07 -19.80
CA PRO A 183 -3.66 -10.37 -20.37
C PRO A 183 -3.47 -11.55 -19.40
N LYS A 184 -2.84 -11.34 -18.24
CA LYS A 184 -2.44 -12.41 -17.33
C LYS A 184 -2.64 -12.06 -15.86
N VAL A 185 -3.11 -13.03 -15.09
CA VAL A 185 -3.15 -13.01 -13.62
C VAL A 185 -2.32 -14.18 -13.08
N THR A 186 -1.33 -13.86 -12.25
CA THR A 186 -0.47 -14.81 -11.57
C THR A 186 -0.89 -14.92 -10.10
N MET A 187 -1.37 -16.08 -9.65
CA MET A 187 -1.61 -16.33 -8.22
C MET A 187 -0.39 -17.00 -7.59
N SER A 188 -0.02 -16.54 -6.39
CA SER A 188 1.07 -17.14 -5.64
C SER A 188 0.66 -17.66 -4.26
N ASP A 189 1.09 -18.88 -3.96
CA ASP A 189 0.81 -19.60 -2.72
C ASP A 189 2.01 -20.48 -2.27
N LYS A 190 1.76 -21.35 -1.28
CA LYS A 190 2.67 -22.45 -0.94
C LYS A 190 1.92 -23.77 -0.73
N SER A 191 0.97 -24.08 -1.61
CA SER A 191 0.06 -25.23 -1.52
C SER A 191 0.77 -26.60 -1.60
N ASN A 192 2.04 -26.65 -2.00
CA ASN A 192 2.87 -27.86 -1.90
C ASN A 192 3.29 -28.20 -0.46
N ALA A 193 3.32 -27.23 0.45
CA ALA A 193 3.69 -27.41 1.85
C ALA A 193 2.55 -27.08 2.83
N LEU A 194 1.78 -26.02 2.54
CA LEU A 194 0.66 -25.55 3.36
C LEU A 194 -0.66 -26.14 2.84
N ARG A 195 -0.93 -27.39 3.21
CA ARG A 195 -1.96 -28.25 2.60
C ARG A 195 -3.42 -27.92 2.94
N PHE A 196 -3.68 -26.96 3.83
CA PHE A 196 -5.04 -26.57 4.21
C PHE A 196 -5.39 -25.18 3.68
N GLY A 197 -4.76 -24.13 4.24
CA GLY A 197 -5.00 -22.75 3.83
C GLY A 197 -4.67 -22.51 2.36
N HIS A 198 -3.49 -22.92 1.89
CA HIS A 198 -3.07 -22.64 0.52
C HIS A 198 -3.67 -23.61 -0.51
N ASP A 199 -4.11 -24.80 -0.11
CA ASP A 199 -4.97 -25.64 -0.95
C ASP A 199 -6.30 -24.93 -1.27
N LEU A 200 -6.91 -24.27 -0.28
CA LEU A 200 -8.09 -23.43 -0.49
C LEU A 200 -7.82 -22.30 -1.47
N TRP A 201 -6.67 -21.64 -1.39
CA TRP A 201 -6.23 -20.64 -2.37
C TRP A 201 -6.17 -21.21 -3.79
N LEU A 202 -5.47 -22.33 -3.99
CA LEU A 202 -5.30 -22.93 -5.30
C LEU A 202 -6.64 -23.33 -5.94
N ARG A 203 -7.49 -24.06 -5.21
CA ARG A 203 -8.81 -24.47 -5.74
C ARG A 203 -9.69 -23.27 -6.07
N THR A 204 -9.68 -22.24 -5.21
CA THR A 204 -10.46 -21.02 -5.45
C THR A 204 -9.97 -20.26 -6.68
N PHE A 205 -8.65 -20.18 -6.87
CA PHE A 205 -8.07 -19.56 -8.07
C PHE A 205 -8.49 -20.26 -9.35
N GLU A 206 -8.47 -21.59 -9.36
CA GLU A 206 -8.89 -22.37 -10.53
C GLU A 206 -10.37 -22.16 -10.86
N GLU A 207 -11.23 -22.19 -9.85
CA GLU A 207 -12.68 -22.00 -9.98
C GLU A 207 -13.02 -20.59 -10.50
N VAL A 208 -12.52 -19.54 -9.84
CA VAL A 208 -12.78 -18.15 -10.26
C VAL A 208 -12.19 -17.88 -11.63
N GLY A 209 -10.96 -18.33 -11.88
CA GLY A 209 -10.31 -18.08 -13.15
C GLY A 209 -11.00 -18.76 -14.34
N ALA A 210 -11.77 -19.84 -14.13
CA ALA A 210 -12.58 -20.43 -15.19
C ALA A 210 -13.69 -19.50 -15.72
N GLU A 211 -14.06 -18.47 -14.95
CA GLU A 211 -15.02 -17.44 -15.35
C GLU A 211 -14.40 -16.37 -16.28
N TYR A 212 -13.07 -16.35 -16.44
CA TYR A 212 -12.31 -15.37 -17.23
C TYR A 212 -11.47 -16.05 -18.33
N PRO A 213 -12.10 -16.66 -19.35
CA PRO A 213 -11.39 -17.48 -20.35
C PRO A 213 -10.41 -16.69 -21.23
N ASP A 214 -10.56 -15.37 -21.32
CA ASP A 214 -9.71 -14.49 -22.12
C ASP A 214 -8.46 -13.99 -21.36
N ILE A 215 -8.29 -14.37 -20.08
CA ILE A 215 -7.16 -13.98 -19.24
C ILE A 215 -6.32 -15.23 -18.94
N GLU A 216 -5.03 -15.16 -19.23
CA GLU A 216 -4.09 -16.22 -18.88
C GLU A 216 -4.00 -16.38 -17.35
N LYS A 217 -4.13 -17.61 -16.88
CA LYS A 217 -3.98 -17.98 -15.47
C LYS A 217 -2.61 -18.60 -15.26
N GLU A 218 -1.86 -18.06 -14.31
CA GLU A 218 -0.57 -18.62 -13.91
C GLU A 218 -0.57 -18.89 -12.40
N HIS A 219 -0.10 -20.07 -12.01
CA HIS A 219 0.14 -20.41 -10.61
C HIS A 219 1.63 -20.58 -10.38
N ILE A 220 2.15 -19.96 -9.32
CA ILE A 220 3.56 -20.08 -8.95
C ILE A 220 3.75 -20.05 -7.44
N TYR A 221 4.62 -20.93 -6.91
CA TYR A 221 4.94 -20.89 -5.47
C TYR A 221 5.73 -19.62 -5.10
N VAL A 222 5.53 -19.10 -3.90
CA VAL A 222 6.12 -17.82 -3.46
C VAL A 222 7.66 -17.76 -3.54
N ASP A 223 8.34 -18.88 -3.28
CA ASP A 223 9.78 -19.00 -3.47
C ASP A 223 10.18 -18.88 -4.94
N ALA A 224 9.45 -19.53 -5.85
CA ALA A 224 9.67 -19.36 -7.28
C ALA A 224 9.29 -17.94 -7.75
N LEU A 225 8.22 -17.33 -7.22
CA LEU A 225 7.84 -15.95 -7.53
C LEU A 225 8.96 -14.97 -7.21
N THR A 226 9.52 -15.04 -5.99
CA THR A 226 10.64 -14.18 -5.59
C THR A 226 11.88 -14.35 -6.47
N MET A 227 12.18 -15.58 -6.91
CA MET A 227 13.23 -15.83 -7.89
C MET A 227 12.92 -15.21 -9.27
N GLN A 228 11.68 -15.34 -9.75
CA GLN A 228 11.27 -14.84 -11.06
C GLN A 228 11.21 -13.31 -11.11
N LEU A 229 10.83 -12.63 -10.02
CA LEU A 229 10.86 -11.17 -9.93
C LEU A 229 12.27 -10.60 -10.12
N ILE A 230 13.30 -11.35 -9.75
CA ILE A 230 14.70 -10.97 -10.00
C ILE A 230 15.13 -11.37 -11.42
N LYS A 231 14.76 -12.58 -11.84
CA LYS A 231 15.27 -13.16 -13.09
C LYS A 231 14.63 -12.52 -14.32
N ARG A 232 13.30 -12.35 -14.31
CA ARG A 232 12.45 -11.95 -15.44
C ARG A 232 11.18 -11.24 -14.94
N PRO A 233 11.27 -10.05 -14.32
CA PRO A 233 10.10 -9.32 -13.82
C PRO A 233 9.09 -8.95 -14.92
N GLU A 234 9.55 -8.80 -16.18
CA GLU A 234 8.75 -8.38 -17.34
C GLU A 234 7.63 -9.36 -17.71
N GLN A 235 7.64 -10.56 -17.12
CA GLN A 235 6.60 -11.55 -17.37
C GLN A 235 5.33 -11.32 -16.54
N PHE A 236 5.38 -10.45 -15.52
CA PHE A 236 4.26 -10.23 -14.60
C PHE A 236 3.44 -9.02 -15.00
N GLU A 237 2.13 -9.11 -14.78
CA GLU A 237 1.15 -8.08 -15.10
C GLU A 237 0.30 -7.79 -13.86
N VAL A 238 -0.41 -8.82 -13.38
CA VAL A 238 -1.19 -8.80 -12.14
C VAL A 238 -0.78 -10.00 -11.29
N ILE A 239 -0.37 -9.75 -10.06
CA ILE A 239 -0.07 -10.79 -9.06
C ILE A 239 -1.13 -10.74 -7.96
N VAL A 240 -1.66 -11.88 -7.54
CA VAL A 240 -2.55 -11.98 -6.37
C VAL A 240 -2.03 -13.01 -5.37
N THR A 241 -2.02 -12.67 -4.08
CA THR A 241 -1.49 -13.56 -3.03
C THR A 241 -2.02 -13.23 -1.64
N CYS A 242 -1.75 -14.12 -0.67
CA CYS A 242 -2.17 -13.95 0.72
C CYS A 242 -1.39 -12.84 1.43
N ASN A 243 -1.87 -12.46 2.62
CA ASN A 243 -1.39 -11.31 3.38
C ASN A 243 0.14 -11.28 3.60
N MET A 244 0.71 -12.34 4.18
CA MET A 244 2.14 -12.39 4.48
C MET A 244 3.02 -12.41 3.22
N PHE A 245 2.62 -13.16 2.19
CA PHE A 245 3.39 -13.25 0.95
C PHE A 245 3.34 -11.95 0.16
N GLY A 246 2.17 -11.30 0.14
CA GLY A 246 2.01 -9.98 -0.46
C GLY A 246 2.89 -8.94 0.21
N ASP A 247 3.02 -8.98 1.54
CA ASP A 247 3.93 -8.12 2.30
C ASP A 247 5.38 -8.24 1.79
N ILE A 248 5.88 -9.48 1.74
CA ILE A 248 7.27 -9.79 1.33
C ILE A 248 7.51 -9.42 -0.14
N VAL A 249 6.61 -9.84 -1.02
CA VAL A 249 6.76 -9.68 -2.48
C VAL A 249 6.70 -8.21 -2.88
N THR A 250 5.87 -7.41 -2.22
CA THR A 250 5.73 -6.00 -2.57
C THR A 250 6.88 -5.15 -2.06
N ASP A 251 7.52 -5.52 -0.95
CA ASP A 251 8.79 -4.90 -0.53
C ASP A 251 9.94 -5.25 -1.49
N LEU A 252 9.98 -6.48 -2.01
CA LEU A 252 10.90 -6.85 -3.10
C LEU A 252 10.60 -6.01 -4.35
N GLY A 253 9.33 -5.93 -4.76
CA GLY A 253 8.89 -5.12 -5.89
C GLY A 253 9.23 -3.63 -5.73
N ALA A 254 9.11 -3.07 -4.52
CA ALA A 254 9.51 -1.71 -4.24
C ALA A 254 10.99 -1.46 -4.56
N GLN A 255 11.89 -2.43 -4.28
CA GLN A 255 13.30 -2.30 -4.64
C GLN A 255 13.53 -2.28 -6.16
N LEU A 256 12.68 -2.95 -6.94
CA LEU A 256 12.78 -2.95 -8.40
C LEU A 256 12.50 -1.56 -9.01
N GLN A 257 11.72 -0.72 -8.33
CA GLN A 257 11.36 0.63 -8.78
C GLN A 257 12.15 1.77 -8.10
N GLY A 258 13.21 1.46 -7.33
CA GLY A 258 14.05 2.46 -6.65
C GLY A 258 13.90 2.52 -5.13
N GLY A 259 13.09 1.63 -4.54
CA GLY A 259 12.97 1.45 -3.11
C GLY A 259 11.64 1.91 -2.51
N LEU A 260 11.52 1.75 -1.20
CA LEU A 260 10.31 2.07 -0.43
C LEU A 260 9.89 3.54 -0.51
N GLY A 261 10.83 4.45 -0.81
CA GLY A 261 10.54 5.88 -1.02
C GLY A 261 9.69 6.20 -2.25
N LEU A 262 9.40 5.20 -3.09
CA LEU A 262 8.52 5.29 -4.26
C LEU A 262 7.32 4.34 -4.21
N ALA A 263 7.20 3.54 -3.15
CA ALA A 263 6.16 2.52 -3.03
C ALA A 263 4.86 3.11 -2.46
N ALA A 264 3.89 3.33 -3.33
CA ALA A 264 2.53 3.75 -2.98
C ALA A 264 1.61 2.54 -2.74
N SER A 265 0.55 2.73 -1.95
CA SER A 265 -0.46 1.68 -1.77
C SER A 265 -1.87 2.20 -1.49
N GLY A 266 -2.86 1.38 -1.82
CA GLY A 266 -4.26 1.56 -1.46
C GLY A 266 -4.82 0.33 -0.75
N ASN A 267 -5.44 0.51 0.40
CA ASN A 267 -6.21 -0.51 1.12
C ASN A 267 -7.69 -0.27 0.78
N ILE A 268 -8.20 -1.05 -0.16
CA ILE A 268 -9.46 -0.80 -0.84
C ILE A 268 -10.55 -1.71 -0.28
N ASN A 269 -11.70 -1.09 0.00
CA ASN A 269 -12.98 -1.76 0.09
C ASN A 269 -13.83 -1.25 -1.10
N PRO A 270 -14.10 -2.06 -2.12
CA PRO A 270 -14.88 -1.65 -3.29
C PRO A 270 -16.31 -1.18 -2.95
N ASP A 271 -16.86 -1.67 -1.84
CA ASP A 271 -18.23 -1.39 -1.38
C ASP A 271 -18.29 -0.37 -0.24
N GLY A 272 -17.16 0.23 0.15
CA GLY A 272 -17.06 1.10 1.33
C GLY A 272 -15.93 2.11 1.28
N THR A 273 -15.63 2.72 2.42
CA THR A 273 -14.55 3.71 2.53
C THR A 273 -13.18 3.02 2.43
N SER A 274 -12.30 3.55 1.59
CA SER A 274 -10.93 3.03 1.39
C SER A 274 -9.87 3.90 2.06
N MET A 275 -8.68 3.33 2.29
CA MET A 275 -7.57 3.97 3.00
C MET A 275 -6.27 3.89 2.19
N PHE A 276 -5.58 5.01 2.03
CA PHE A 276 -4.35 5.12 1.24
C PHE A 276 -3.17 5.46 2.12
N GLU A 277 -2.05 4.75 1.95
CA GLU A 277 -0.82 4.95 2.72
C GLU A 277 0.42 4.59 1.88
N PRO A 278 1.55 5.29 2.06
CA PRO A 278 2.83 4.83 1.52
C PRO A 278 3.25 3.52 2.20
N VAL A 279 4.02 2.69 1.51
CA VAL A 279 4.45 1.38 2.04
C VAL A 279 5.49 1.52 3.17
N HIS A 280 6.29 2.59 3.17
CA HIS A 280 7.36 2.76 4.15
C HIS A 280 6.84 2.98 5.58
N GLY A 281 7.61 2.54 6.58
CA GLY A 281 7.32 2.83 7.99
C GLY A 281 7.63 4.27 8.42
N SER A 282 7.45 4.56 9.72
CA SER A 282 7.60 5.90 10.31
C SER A 282 9.03 6.42 10.45
N ALA A 283 10.05 5.58 10.24
CA ALA A 283 11.47 5.90 10.31
C ALA A 283 11.86 7.01 11.33
N PRO A 284 11.59 6.86 12.65
CA PRO A 284 11.62 7.95 13.63
C PRO A 284 12.96 8.69 13.71
N LYS A 285 14.06 8.02 13.40
CA LYS A 285 15.41 8.60 13.35
C LYS A 285 15.59 9.74 12.33
N TYR A 286 14.70 9.85 11.34
CA TYR A 286 14.74 10.87 10.28
C TYR A 286 13.65 11.95 10.40
N ALA A 287 12.71 11.80 11.34
CA ALA A 287 11.61 12.72 11.53
C ALA A 287 12.09 14.16 11.80
N GLY A 288 11.47 15.13 11.14
CA GLY A 288 11.77 16.57 11.28
C GLY A 288 13.10 17.01 10.68
N LYS A 289 13.86 16.11 10.04
CA LYS A 289 15.21 16.42 9.51
C LYS A 289 15.21 16.89 8.05
N ASN A 290 14.04 16.94 7.40
CA ASN A 290 13.91 17.32 6.00
C ASN A 290 14.75 16.43 5.05
N VAL A 291 14.81 15.12 5.33
CA VAL A 291 15.57 14.14 4.52
C VAL A 291 14.73 12.96 4.03
N ALA A 292 13.49 12.84 4.50
CA ALA A 292 12.58 11.78 4.06
C ALA A 292 12.14 12.02 2.62
N ASN A 293 12.02 10.95 1.83
CA ASN A 293 11.52 11.02 0.46
C ASN A 293 9.99 11.14 0.47
N PRO A 294 9.39 12.25 -0.01
CA PRO A 294 7.93 12.41 -0.01
C PRO A 294 7.24 11.73 -1.20
N LEU A 295 7.98 11.17 -2.16
CA LEU A 295 7.40 10.73 -3.43
C LEU A 295 6.45 9.56 -3.29
N ALA A 296 6.70 8.59 -2.39
CA ALA A 296 5.73 7.51 -2.09
C ALA A 296 4.40 8.06 -1.55
N ALA A 297 4.45 9.05 -0.66
CA ALA A 297 3.27 9.72 -0.11
C ALA A 297 2.51 10.48 -1.22
N ILE A 298 3.24 11.22 -2.05
CA ILE A 298 2.67 11.95 -3.20
C ILE A 298 2.04 10.99 -4.23
N LEU A 299 2.70 9.88 -4.56
CA LEU A 299 2.15 8.84 -5.44
C LEU A 299 0.92 8.18 -4.82
N THR A 300 0.92 7.95 -3.50
CA THR A 300 -0.24 7.44 -2.76
C THR A 300 -1.43 8.39 -2.84
N LEU A 301 -1.19 9.71 -2.76
CA LEU A 301 -2.22 10.70 -3.02
C LEU A 301 -2.74 10.59 -4.46
N GLY A 302 -1.88 10.34 -5.44
CA GLY A 302 -2.29 10.05 -6.82
C GLY A 302 -3.27 8.88 -6.89
N LEU A 303 -2.97 7.76 -6.21
CA LEU A 303 -3.87 6.61 -6.14
C LEU A 303 -5.22 6.96 -5.48
N LEU A 304 -5.20 7.78 -4.43
CA LEU A 304 -6.42 8.27 -3.78
C LEU A 304 -7.24 9.11 -4.76
N LEU A 305 -6.62 10.02 -5.50
CA LEU A 305 -7.28 10.86 -6.49
C LEU A 305 -7.94 10.00 -7.58
N ASP A 306 -7.24 8.99 -8.10
CA ASP A 306 -7.80 8.05 -9.08
C ASP A 306 -9.04 7.33 -8.52
N TYR A 307 -8.96 6.82 -7.28
CA TYR A 307 -10.08 6.19 -6.59
C TYR A 307 -11.30 7.11 -6.43
N LEU A 308 -11.08 8.42 -6.20
CA LEU A 308 -12.16 9.40 -6.11
C LEU A 308 -12.72 9.84 -7.47
N GLY A 309 -12.19 9.32 -8.58
CA GLY A 309 -12.61 9.65 -9.95
C GLY A 309 -11.81 10.79 -10.59
N TYR A 310 -10.67 11.17 -10.03
CA TYR A 310 -9.77 12.22 -10.52
C TYR A 310 -8.54 11.62 -11.23
N SER A 311 -8.78 10.69 -12.18
CA SER A 311 -7.73 9.96 -12.90
C SER A 311 -6.78 10.86 -13.69
N GLU A 312 -7.30 11.98 -14.23
CA GLU A 312 -6.45 12.97 -14.92
C GLU A 312 -5.41 13.58 -13.96
N GLN A 313 -5.82 13.86 -12.73
CA GLN A 313 -4.95 14.44 -11.70
C GLN A 313 -3.95 13.43 -11.14
N ASN A 314 -4.33 12.15 -11.02
CA ASN A 314 -3.35 11.09 -10.77
C ASN A 314 -2.26 11.07 -11.88
N GLY A 315 -2.66 11.16 -13.14
CA GLY A 315 -1.73 11.24 -14.27
C GLY A 315 -0.79 12.46 -14.23
N LEU A 316 -1.22 13.59 -13.66
CA LEU A 316 -0.35 14.75 -13.42
C LEU A 316 0.67 14.47 -12.32
N VAL A 317 0.24 13.85 -11.23
CA VAL A 317 1.13 13.43 -10.13
C VAL A 317 2.21 12.47 -10.64
N GLU A 318 1.83 11.41 -11.36
CA GLU A 318 2.78 10.45 -11.93
C GLU A 318 3.82 11.13 -12.84
N LYS A 319 3.37 12.06 -13.70
CA LYS A 319 4.25 12.82 -14.60
C LYS A 319 5.21 13.72 -13.84
N ALA A 320 4.73 14.43 -12.82
CA ALA A 320 5.55 15.31 -12.00
C ALA A 320 6.63 14.53 -11.23
N VAL A 321 6.26 13.37 -10.65
CA VAL A 321 7.20 12.48 -9.97
C VAL A 321 8.24 11.92 -10.96
N ALA A 322 7.81 11.50 -12.15
CA ALA A 322 8.72 11.02 -13.18
C ALA A 322 9.72 12.09 -13.63
N GLU A 323 9.27 13.34 -13.79
CA GLU A 323 10.15 14.45 -14.13
C GLU A 323 11.14 14.76 -13.00
N ALA A 324 10.70 14.74 -11.75
CA ALA A 324 11.58 14.94 -10.59
C ALA A 324 12.72 13.92 -10.57
N ILE A 325 12.38 12.65 -10.82
CA ILE A 325 13.36 11.56 -10.90
C ILE A 325 14.32 11.78 -12.07
N LYS A 326 13.83 12.04 -13.29
CA LYS A 326 14.66 12.20 -14.50
C LYS A 326 15.62 13.40 -14.39
N THR A 327 15.14 14.51 -13.82
CA THR A 327 15.92 15.74 -13.62
C THR A 327 16.76 15.74 -12.34
N ASN A 328 16.70 14.66 -11.55
CA ASN A 328 17.43 14.50 -10.29
C ASN A 328 17.06 15.53 -9.20
N ASN A 329 15.84 16.09 -9.29
CA ASN A 329 15.22 16.92 -8.25
C ASN A 329 14.57 16.05 -7.18
N THR A 330 15.36 15.14 -6.60
CA THR A 330 14.93 14.13 -5.63
C THR A 330 15.73 14.22 -4.33
N THR A 331 15.30 13.45 -3.33
CA THR A 331 16.04 13.21 -2.10
C THR A 331 17.25 12.30 -2.32
N LYS A 332 18.13 12.24 -1.32
CA LYS A 332 19.42 11.52 -1.39
C LYS A 332 19.30 10.02 -1.65
N ASP A 333 18.23 9.38 -1.19
CA ASP A 333 17.97 7.95 -1.41
C ASP A 333 17.79 7.61 -2.89
N LEU A 334 17.39 8.58 -3.73
CA LEU A 334 17.28 8.44 -5.19
C LEU A 334 18.43 9.11 -5.96
N GLY A 335 19.51 9.50 -5.27
CA GLY A 335 20.68 10.13 -5.88
C GLY A 335 20.58 11.65 -6.11
N GLY A 336 19.51 12.30 -5.64
CA GLY A 336 19.37 13.75 -5.64
C GLY A 336 20.02 14.43 -4.42
N ASN A 337 19.86 15.74 -4.31
CA ASN A 337 20.42 16.55 -3.21
C ASN A 337 19.38 17.41 -2.48
N LEU A 338 18.10 17.27 -2.84
CA LEU A 338 17.02 18.03 -2.22
C LEU A 338 16.62 17.43 -0.86
N GLY A 339 16.02 18.25 -0.01
CA GLY A 339 15.31 17.79 1.18
C GLY A 339 13.83 17.53 0.89
N THR A 340 13.12 16.96 1.86
CA THR A 340 11.70 16.60 1.77
C THR A 340 10.84 17.74 1.23
N LYS A 341 10.94 18.92 1.82
CA LYS A 341 10.19 20.13 1.46
C LYS A 341 10.48 20.60 0.05
N GLN A 342 11.76 20.61 -0.34
CA GLN A 342 12.19 21.05 -1.66
C GLN A 342 11.70 20.11 -2.77
N VAL A 343 11.64 18.80 -2.51
CA VAL A 343 11.02 17.87 -3.45
C VAL A 343 9.52 18.15 -3.57
N GLY A 344 8.80 18.35 -2.46
CA GLY A 344 7.38 18.70 -2.53
C GLY A 344 7.13 20.05 -3.25
N ASP A 345 7.98 21.05 -3.04
CA ASP A 345 7.93 22.34 -3.76
C ASP A 345 8.14 22.14 -5.27
N PHE A 346 9.11 21.30 -5.65
CA PHE A 346 9.35 20.96 -7.06
C PHE A 346 8.13 20.31 -7.70
N ILE A 347 7.51 19.33 -7.03
CA ILE A 347 6.30 18.68 -7.53
C ILE A 347 5.15 19.68 -7.67
N CYS A 348 4.93 20.56 -6.69
CA CYS A 348 3.89 21.59 -6.77
C CYS A 348 4.09 22.53 -7.96
N GLY A 349 5.33 22.87 -8.30
CA GLY A 349 5.65 23.69 -9.47
C GLY A 349 5.40 23.01 -10.82
N MET A 350 5.28 21.67 -10.82
CA MET A 350 4.99 20.86 -12.00
C MET A 350 3.49 20.58 -12.19
N ILE A 351 2.70 20.69 -11.12
CA ILE A 351 1.25 20.54 -11.16
C ILE A 351 0.63 21.68 -11.93
#